data_AF-A0A815XSI9-F1
#
_entry.id   AF-A0A815XSI9-F1
#
_cell.length_a   1.000
_cell.length_b   1.000
_cell.length_c   1.000
_cell.angle_alpha   90.00
_cell.angle_beta   90.00
_cell.angle_gamma   90.00
#
_symmetry.space_group_name_H-M   'P 1'
#
loop_
_entity.id
_entity.type
_entity.pdbx_description
1 polymer ?
#
loop_
_entity_poly.entity_id
_entity_poly.type
_entity_poly.pdbx_seq_one_letter_code
_entity_poly.pdbx_strand_id
1 'polypeptide(L)' 'MIGYKGTTAPTSYRQYMPNKRAKRSFKVWTRCGVSAFMYEMNLYYGASKAVTVDTSLLDSSLKRALRTTTTATMPNENQ' A
#
# COMPACT_ATOMS: atom_id res chain seq x y z
N MET A 1 -6.51 4.93 -10.70
CA MET A 1 -7.14 6.28 -10.78
C MET A 1 -8.55 6.15 -10.24
N ILE A 2 -8.95 7.06 -9.36
CA ILE A 2 -10.29 7.04 -8.76
C ILE A 2 -11.08 8.22 -9.32
N GLY A 3 -12.15 7.90 -10.03
CA GLY A 3 -13.08 8.91 -10.56
C GLY A 3 -13.84 9.57 -9.42
N TYR A 4 -14.01 10.88 -9.50
CA TYR A 4 -14.76 11.63 -8.49
C TYR A 4 -15.56 12.76 -9.14
N LYS A 5 -16.88 12.66 -9.03
CA LYS A 5 -17.85 13.56 -9.68
C LYS A 5 -18.37 14.68 -8.76
N GLY A 6 -18.07 14.65 -7.47
CA GLY A 6 -18.58 15.64 -6.49
C GLY A 6 -17.80 16.97 -6.47
N THR A 7 -18.29 17.92 -5.68
CA THR A 7 -17.64 19.23 -5.43
C THR A 7 -16.95 19.32 -4.07
N THR A 8 -17.20 18.36 -3.18
CA THR A 8 -16.72 18.36 -1.79
C THR A 8 -15.26 17.99 -1.62
N ALA A 9 -14.63 17.36 -2.61
CA ALA A 9 -13.23 16.97 -2.48
C ALA A 9 -12.29 18.14 -2.83
N PRO A 10 -11.14 18.25 -2.15
CA PRO A 10 -10.23 19.37 -2.35
C PRO A 10 -9.65 19.35 -3.76
N THR A 11 -9.63 20.51 -4.40
CA THR A 11 -9.13 20.69 -5.79
C THR A 11 -7.65 20.36 -5.92
N SER A 12 -6.87 20.48 -4.84
CA SER A 12 -5.44 20.16 -4.79
C SER A 12 -5.12 18.69 -5.13
N TYR A 13 -6.04 17.78 -4.83
CA TYR A 13 -5.86 16.35 -5.11
C TYR A 13 -6.31 15.94 -6.52
N ARG A 14 -7.12 16.78 -7.17
CA ARG A 14 -7.64 16.48 -8.50
C ARG A 14 -6.55 16.72 -9.53
N GLN A 15 -6.10 15.66 -10.18
CA GLN A 15 -5.13 15.74 -11.24
C GLN A 15 -5.81 15.65 -12.61
N TYR A 16 -5.40 16.52 -13.51
CA TYR A 16 -5.76 16.42 -14.92
C TYR A 16 -4.86 15.40 -15.64
N MET A 17 -5.45 14.45 -16.36
CA MET A 17 -4.76 13.44 -17.15
C MET A 17 -5.46 13.26 -18.51
N PRO A 18 -4.88 13.76 -19.62
CA PRO A 18 -5.57 13.85 -20.90
C PRO A 18 -5.89 12.50 -21.55
N ASN A 19 -5.01 11.51 -21.38
CA ASN A 19 -5.12 10.19 -22.04
C ASN A 19 -5.87 9.16 -21.21
N LYS A 20 -6.70 9.60 -20.25
CA LYS A 20 -7.49 8.72 -19.38
C LYS A 20 -8.97 9.01 -19.56
N ARG A 21 -9.80 7.96 -19.48
CA ARG A 21 -11.26 8.05 -19.67
C ARG A 21 -11.88 9.10 -18.75
N ALA A 22 -11.47 9.14 -17.49
CA ALA A 22 -11.79 10.23 -16.57
C ALA A 22 -10.62 11.23 -16.55
N LYS A 23 -10.79 12.37 -17.23
CA LYS A 23 -9.72 13.37 -17.41
C LYS A 23 -9.35 14.11 -16.13
N ARG A 24 -10.28 14.25 -15.17
CA ARG A 24 -10.04 14.90 -13.86
C ARG A 24 -10.43 13.94 -12.75
N SER A 25 -9.47 13.54 -11.93
CA SER A 25 -9.63 12.42 -10.99
C SER A 25 -8.49 12.40 -9.98
N PHE A 26 -8.57 11.51 -8.99
CA PHE A 26 -7.49 11.29 -8.03
C PHE A 26 -6.46 10.31 -8.59
N LYS A 27 -5.20 10.75 -8.60
CA LYS A 27 -4.06 9.88 -8.88
C LYS A 27 -3.68 9.13 -7.62
N VAL A 28 -3.52 7.83 -7.76
CA VAL A 28 -3.14 6.90 -6.68
C VAL A 28 -2.12 5.92 -7.23
N TRP A 29 -1.15 5.55 -6.41
CA TRP A 29 -0.21 4.47 -6.66
C TRP A 29 -0.59 3.29 -5.79
N THR A 30 -0.55 2.09 -6.36
CA THR A 30 -0.97 0.88 -5.65
C THR A 30 0.07 -0.20 -5.84
N ARG A 31 0.41 -0.92 -4.76
CA ARG A 31 1.23 -2.12 -4.81
C ARG A 31 0.30 -3.32 -4.85
N CYS A 32 0.29 -4.04 -5.97
CA CYS A 32 -0.61 -5.18 -6.19
C CYS A 32 0.20 -6.46 -6.40
N GLY A 33 -0.37 -7.58 -5.95
CA GLY A 33 0.14 -8.93 -6.23
C GLY A 33 -0.33 -9.46 -7.57
N VAL A 34 0.21 -10.62 -7.96
CA VAL A 34 -0.14 -11.32 -9.22
C VAL A 34 -1.62 -11.75 -9.22
N SER A 35 -2.23 -11.96 -8.05
CA SER A 35 -3.65 -12.29 -7.88
C SER A 35 -4.60 -11.09 -7.93
N ALA A 36 -4.13 -9.92 -8.40
CA ALA A 36 -4.83 -8.64 -8.32
C ALA A 36 -5.18 -8.18 -6.89
N PHE A 37 -4.61 -8.82 -5.87
CA PHE A 37 -4.75 -8.39 -4.48
C PHE A 37 -3.95 -7.10 -4.24
N MET A 38 -4.60 -6.08 -3.67
CA MET A 38 -3.97 -4.79 -3.38
C MET A 38 -3.40 -4.79 -1.96
N TYR A 39 -2.08 -4.65 -1.84
CA TYR A 39 -1.39 -4.61 -0.54
C TYR A 39 -1.29 -3.20 0.02
N GLU A 40 -1.15 -2.22 -0.86
CA GLU A 40 -0.83 -0.85 -0.48
C GLU A 40 -1.43 0.13 -1.48
N MET A 41 -1.84 1.29 -0.98
CA MET A 41 -2.41 2.38 -1.76
C MET A 41 -1.92 3.71 -1.21
N ASN A 42 -1.23 4.49 -2.05
CA ASN A 42 -0.72 5.81 -1.74
C ASN A 42 -1.41 6.85 -2.61
N LEU A 43 -2.00 7.87 -1.99
CA LEU A 43 -2.61 8.99 -2.69
C LEU A 43 -1.52 9.94 -3.22
N TYR A 44 -1.73 10.51 -4.40
CA TYR A 44 -0.86 11.55 -4.92
C TYR A 44 -1.34 12.93 -4.47
N TYR A 45 -0.47 13.67 -3.80
CA TYR A 45 -0.77 14.97 -3.16
C TYR A 45 -0.36 16.19 -4.02
N GLY A 46 0.19 15.98 -5.21
CA GLY A 46 0.69 17.08 -6.03
C GLY A 46 1.96 17.74 -5.47
N ALA A 47 2.10 19.06 -5.67
CA ALA A 47 3.25 19.84 -5.20
C ALA A 47 3.19 20.19 -3.70
N SER A 48 2.11 19.85 -3.00
CA SER A 48 2.09 19.92 -1.54
C SER A 48 3.04 18.87 -0.99
N LYS A 49 4.16 19.33 -0.44
CA LYS A 49 5.16 18.51 0.24
C LYS A 49 4.45 17.64 1.28
N ALA A 50 4.71 16.33 1.23
CA ALA A 50 4.25 15.42 2.25
C ALA A 50 4.84 15.85 3.60
N VAL A 51 3.97 15.99 4.59
CA VAL A 51 4.37 15.77 5.99
C VAL A 51 4.86 14.32 6.04
N THR A 52 6.10 14.12 6.45
CA THR A 52 6.73 12.81 6.61
C THR A 52 5.96 12.05 7.70
N VAL A 53 4.90 11.36 7.31
CA VAL A 53 4.34 10.30 8.14
C VAL A 53 5.16 9.08 7.76
N ASP A 54 6.14 8.76 8.60
CA ASP A 54 6.91 7.52 8.53
C ASP A 54 5.96 6.32 8.72
N THR A 55 5.28 5.91 7.67
CA THR A 55 4.69 4.57 7.56
C THR A 55 5.84 3.59 7.29
N SER A 56 6.70 3.41 8.31
CA SER A 56 7.71 2.36 8.31
C SER A 56 6.98 1.01 8.38
N LEU A 57 6.86 0.37 7.22
CA LEU A 57 6.31 -0.97 7.05
C LEU A 57 7.34 -2.03 7.49
N LEU A 58 7.89 -1.88 8.70
CA LEU A 58 8.94 -2.74 9.25
C LEU A 58 8.45 -4.03 9.93
N ASP A 59 7.15 -4.34 9.90
CA ASP A 59 6.61 -5.48 10.67
C ASP A 59 6.26 -6.73 9.82
N SER A 60 6.60 -6.75 8.53
CA SER A 60 6.29 -7.92 7.67
C SER A 60 7.47 -8.89 7.45
N SER A 61 8.72 -8.43 7.53
CA SER A 61 9.88 -9.34 7.38
C SER A 61 10.30 -10.01 8.69
N LEU A 62 10.13 -9.33 9.83
CA LEU A 62 10.45 -9.86 11.16
C LEU A 62 9.57 -11.05 11.56
N LYS A 63 8.27 -11.02 11.24
CA LYS A 63 7.35 -12.14 11.55
C LYS A 63 7.61 -13.40 10.73
N ARG A 64 8.26 -13.30 9.57
CA ARG A 64 8.60 -14.46 8.74
C ARG A 64 9.88 -15.14 9.20
N ALA A 65 10.85 -14.38 9.71
CA ALA A 65 12.11 -14.91 10.23
C ALA A 65 11.92 -15.72 11.53
N LEU A 66 10.93 -15.37 12.37
CA LEU A 66 10.70 -16.04 13.66
C LEU A 66 10.07 -17.45 13.53
N ARG A 67 9.42 -17.78 12.40
CA ARG A 67 8.73 -19.07 12.23
C ARG A 67 9.64 -20.21 11.75
N THR A 68 10.88 -19.92 11.35
CA THR A 68 11.80 -20.91 10.76
C THR A 68 12.74 -21.58 11.75
N THR A 69 12.73 -21.20 13.04
CA THR A 69 13.70 -21.72 14.02
C THR A 69 13.11 -22.57 15.16
N THR A 70 11.79 -22.83 15.19
CA THR A 70 11.14 -23.50 16.33
C THR A 70 10.59 -24.91 16.07
N THR A 71 11.07 -25.62 15.04
CA THR A 71 10.68 -27.04 14.79
C THR A 71 11.86 -27.94 14.46
N ALA A 72 13.04 -27.67 15.01
CA ALA A 72 14.20 -28.56 14.88
C ALA A 72 14.89 -28.81 16.22
N THR A 73 14.17 -29.27 17.24
CA THR A 73 14.78 -30.07 18.32
C THR A 73 13.70 -30.93 19.00
N MET A 74 13.61 -32.20 18.59
CA MET A 74 13.01 -33.26 19.41
C MET A 74 13.96 -33.53 20.60
N PRO A 75 13.44 -34.01 21.74
CA PRO A 75 14.09 -35.19 22.30
C PRO A 75 13.09 -36.33 22.44
N ASN A 76 13.61 -37.47 22.03
CA ASN A 76 13.10 -38.82 22.14
C ASN A 76 13.14 -39.24 23.62
N GLU A 77 12.00 -39.58 24.24
CA GLU A 77 11.99 -40.28 25.53
C GLU A 77 11.30 -41.63 25.36
N ASN A 78 12.13 -42.68 25.48
CA ASN A 78 11.74 -44.05 25.73
C ASN A 78 11.03 -44.15 27.09
N GLN A 79 9.90 -44.85 27.13
CA GLN A 79 9.53 -45.77 28.21
C GLN A 79 8.53 -46.79 27.70
#